data_AF-A0A7L2HCJ8-F1
#
_entry.id   AF-A0A7L2HCJ8-F1
#
_cell.length_a   1.000
_cell.length_b   1.000
_cell.length_c   1.000
_cell.angle_alpha   90.00
_cell.angle_beta   90.00
_cell.angle_gamma   90.00
#
_symmetry.space_group_name_H-M   'P 1'
#
loop_
_entity.id
_entity.type
_entity.pdbx_description
1 polymer ?
#
loop_
_entity_poly.entity_id
_entity_poly.type
_entity_poly.pdbx_seq_one_letter_code
_entity_poly.pdbx_strand_id
1 'polypeptide(L)'
;LLPSLGIYQYRGLVGVVTEWMNNGSLHSLIHERQLYPELPFPLLVRILSDVAEGLHHLHSLKPALCHCSLKPSNVLLDTQYRAKISDYGLTNWRKLQLRSDLQNCNQRNCQDLVYLPPEILEGGLPSQKGDIYSFGILCWESLSRQKPFEGQTTLLEVLTGICSSLRPGISETFMPSNLPERNTLVHLIALCWHQEPDYRP
;
A
#
# COMPACT_ATOMS: atom_id res chain seq x y z
N LEU A 1 -7.13 -6.51 -10.58
CA LEU A 1 -7.23 -5.05 -10.81
C LEU A 1 -8.70 -4.64 -10.87
N LEU A 2 -9.02 -3.39 -10.54
CA LEU A 2 -10.37 -2.82 -10.68
C LEU A 2 -10.49 -2.09 -12.02
N PRO A 3 -11.22 -2.62 -13.01
CA PRO A 3 -11.35 -1.97 -14.31
C PRO A 3 -12.22 -0.71 -14.23
N SER A 4 -11.88 0.29 -15.05
CA SER A 4 -12.80 1.39 -15.37
C SER A 4 -13.88 0.89 -16.32
N LEU A 5 -15.14 1.15 -15.98
CA LEU A 5 -16.31 0.96 -16.82
C LEU A 5 -16.61 2.19 -17.69
N GLY A 6 -16.03 3.35 -17.38
CA GLY A 6 -16.23 4.58 -18.12
C GLY A 6 -15.83 5.85 -17.36
N ILE A 7 -16.09 7.00 -17.99
CA ILE A 7 -15.87 8.33 -17.40
C ILE A 7 -17.22 9.04 -17.29
N TYR A 8 -17.52 9.59 -16.12
CA TYR A 8 -18.64 10.50 -15.90
C TYR A 8 -18.14 11.95 -16.00
N GLN A 9 -18.87 12.80 -16.71
CA GLN A 9 -18.57 14.24 -16.80
C GLN A 9 -19.85 15.06 -16.77
N TYR A 10 -19.96 15.98 -15.80
CA TYR A 10 -21.13 16.87 -15.67
C TYR A 10 -20.76 18.18 -14.96
N ARG A 11 -21.14 19.33 -15.55
CA ARG A 11 -20.90 20.69 -15.01
C ARG A 11 -19.47 20.94 -14.48
N GLY A 12 -18.46 20.40 -15.17
CA GLY A 12 -17.05 20.55 -14.81
C GLY A 12 -16.51 19.51 -13.81
N LEU A 13 -17.38 18.70 -13.18
CA LEU A 13 -16.96 17.51 -12.45
C LEU A 13 -16.60 16.41 -13.44
N VAL A 14 -15.52 15.68 -13.15
CA VAL A 14 -15.06 14.48 -13.87
C VAL A 14 -14.86 13.36 -12.84
N GLY A 15 -15.34 12.16 -13.14
CA GLY A 15 -15.18 10.99 -12.28
C GLY A 15 -14.99 9.70 -13.10
N VAL A 16 -14.41 8.68 -12.49
CA VAL A 16 -14.23 7.35 -13.09
C VAL A 16 -15.31 6.42 -12.55
N VAL A 17 -16.00 5.71 -13.44
CA VAL A 17 -17.01 4.70 -13.08
C VAL A 17 -16.31 3.34 -13.01
N THR A 18 -16.57 2.57 -11.96
CA THR A 18 -15.98 1.24 -11.72
C THR A 18 -17.06 0.27 -11.23
N GLU A 19 -16.73 -1.03 -11.16
CA GLU A 19 -17.57 -2.01 -10.44
C GLU A 19 -17.64 -1.66 -8.95
N TRP A 20 -18.81 -1.81 -8.33
CA TRP A 20 -18.94 -1.61 -6.88
C TRP A 20 -18.28 -2.77 -6.11
N MET A 21 -17.53 -2.45 -5.07
CA MET A 21 -16.73 -3.38 -4.29
C MET A 21 -17.36 -3.56 -2.90
N ASN A 22 -18.24 -4.56 -2.78
CA ASN A 22 -19.19 -4.70 -1.68
C ASN A 22 -18.57 -4.76 -0.28
N ASN A 23 -17.36 -5.31 -0.12
CA ASN A 23 -16.68 -5.44 1.17
C ASN A 23 -15.68 -4.30 1.43
N GLY A 24 -15.80 -3.19 0.70
CA GLY A 24 -15.03 -1.97 0.94
C GLY A 24 -13.55 -2.13 0.59
N SER A 25 -12.68 -1.74 1.53
CA SER A 25 -11.22 -1.74 1.36
C SER A 25 -10.51 -2.64 2.36
N LEU A 26 -9.29 -3.07 2.03
CA LEU A 26 -8.42 -3.81 2.95
C LEU A 26 -8.11 -3.01 4.23
N HIS A 27 -7.99 -1.68 4.13
CA HIS A 27 -7.87 -0.79 5.31
C HIS A 27 -9.04 -0.98 6.29
N SER A 28 -10.28 -1.01 5.79
CA SER A 28 -11.46 -1.27 6.62
C SER A 28 -11.42 -2.66 7.24
N LEU A 29 -11.16 -3.69 6.43
CA LEU A 29 -11.10 -5.08 6.90
C LEU A 29 -10.11 -5.28 8.06
N ILE A 30 -8.91 -4.70 7.98
CA ILE A 30 -7.87 -4.90 8.99
C ILE A 30 -8.03 -4.00 10.22
N HIS A 31 -8.53 -2.77 10.08
CA HIS A 31 -8.62 -1.80 11.19
C HIS A 31 -9.97 -1.73 11.90
N GLU A 32 -11.08 -2.12 11.26
CA GLU A 32 -12.42 -2.10 11.87
C GLU A 32 -12.65 -3.32 12.77
N ARG A 33 -11.79 -3.46 13.79
CA ARG A 33 -11.72 -4.61 14.72
C ARG A 33 -13.00 -4.89 15.51
N GLN A 34 -13.98 -3.98 15.51
CA GLN A 34 -15.31 -4.23 16.09
C GLN A 34 -16.22 -5.06 15.16
N LEU A 35 -16.07 -4.92 13.84
CA LEU A 35 -16.76 -5.74 12.84
C LEU A 35 -15.97 -7.00 12.51
N TYR A 36 -14.64 -6.89 12.50
CA TYR A 36 -13.70 -7.96 12.16
C TYR A 36 -12.74 -8.24 13.34
N PRO A 37 -13.21 -8.80 14.48
CA PRO A 37 -12.35 -9.05 15.65
C PRO A 37 -11.17 -9.96 15.30
N GLU A 38 -11.42 -11.03 14.55
CA GLU A 38 -10.42 -11.95 14.03
C GLU A 38 -10.45 -11.98 12.50
N LEU A 39 -9.32 -12.28 11.87
CA LEU A 39 -9.20 -12.50 10.42
C LEU A 39 -8.47 -13.82 10.16
N PRO A 40 -9.07 -14.77 9.43
CA PRO A 40 -8.39 -16.02 9.09
C PRO A 40 -7.12 -15.77 8.28
N PHE A 41 -5.99 -16.31 8.70
CA PHE A 41 -4.71 -16.19 7.98
C PHE A 41 -4.79 -16.55 6.48
N PRO A 42 -5.50 -17.63 6.05
CA PRO A 42 -5.67 -17.92 4.62
C PRO A 42 -6.41 -16.84 3.82
N LEU A 43 -7.29 -16.06 4.46
CA LEU A 43 -7.97 -14.93 3.81
C LEU A 43 -6.97 -13.79 3.54
N LEU A 44 -6.12 -13.46 4.51
CA LEU A 44 -5.07 -12.45 4.37
C LEU A 44 -4.06 -12.85 3.29
N VAL A 45 -3.54 -14.09 3.33
CA VAL A 45 -2.59 -14.59 2.31
C VAL A 45 -3.21 -14.53 0.91
N ARG A 46 -4.48 -14.94 0.76
CA ARG A 46 -5.18 -14.87 -0.53
C ARG A 46 -5.32 -13.43 -1.04
N ILE A 47 -5.66 -12.48 -0.17
CA ILE A 47 -5.74 -11.05 -0.54
C ILE A 47 -4.37 -10.50 -0.94
N LEU A 48 -3.29 -10.90 -0.25
CA LEU A 48 -1.93 -10.49 -0.61
C LEU A 48 -1.47 -11.10 -1.94
N SER A 49 -1.88 -12.34 -2.27
CA SER A 49 -1.68 -12.95 -3.59
C SER A 49 -2.37 -12.16 -4.70
N ASP A 50 -3.65 -11.82 -4.50
CA ASP A 50 -4.44 -11.04 -5.47
C ASP A 50 -3.83 -9.65 -5.75
N VAL A 51 -3.18 -9.05 -4.74
CA VAL A 51 -2.42 -7.80 -4.90
C VAL A 51 -1.09 -8.04 -5.64
N ALA A 52 -0.35 -9.10 -5.32
CA ALA A 52 0.88 -9.46 -6.03
C ALA A 52 0.62 -9.75 -7.53
N GLU A 53 -0.43 -10.53 -7.84
CA GLU A 53 -0.91 -10.78 -9.20
C GLU A 53 -1.32 -9.48 -9.92
N GLY A 54 -2.00 -8.58 -9.20
CA GLY A 54 -2.38 -7.26 -9.70
C GLY A 54 -1.19 -6.37 -10.07
N LEU A 55 -0.17 -6.30 -9.21
CA LEU A 55 1.08 -5.59 -9.48
C LEU A 55 1.85 -6.21 -10.65
N HIS A 56 2.02 -7.53 -10.63
CA HIS A 56 2.70 -8.26 -11.69
C HIS A 56 2.07 -7.98 -13.06
N HIS A 57 0.73 -7.97 -13.14
CA HIS A 57 0.02 -7.59 -14.36
C HIS A 57 0.40 -6.18 -14.82
N LEU A 58 0.31 -5.16 -13.95
CA LEU A 58 0.67 -3.77 -14.28
C LEU A 58 2.12 -3.63 -14.75
N HIS A 59 3.05 -4.34 -14.08
CA HIS A 59 4.48 -4.35 -14.40
C HIS A 59 4.80 -5.08 -15.71
N SER A 60 3.96 -6.05 -16.11
CA SER A 60 4.10 -6.81 -17.37
C SER A 60 3.63 -6.07 -18.62
N LEU A 61 2.91 -4.95 -18.47
CA LEU A 61 2.40 -4.14 -19.58
C LEU A 61 3.53 -3.54 -20.44
N LYS A 62 3.18 -3.09 -21.64
CA LYS A 62 4.12 -2.48 -22.60
C LYS A 62 3.55 -1.16 -23.15
N PRO A 63 4.01 0.02 -22.66
CA PRO A 63 4.98 0.21 -21.58
C PRO A 63 4.44 -0.27 -20.22
N ALA A 64 5.35 -0.60 -19.30
CA ALA A 64 5.00 -1.05 -17.96
C ALA A 64 4.39 0.10 -17.13
N LEU A 65 3.39 -0.22 -16.31
CA LEU A 65 2.67 0.77 -15.49
C LEU A 65 3.01 0.58 -14.00
N CYS A 66 3.42 1.66 -13.33
CA CYS A 66 3.69 1.67 -11.88
C CYS A 66 2.50 2.27 -11.10
N HIS A 67 2.39 1.99 -9.80
CA HIS A 67 1.19 2.24 -9.01
C HIS A 67 1.00 3.64 -8.38
N CYS A 68 1.80 4.16 -7.44
CA CYS A 68 3.27 4.10 -7.38
C CYS A 68 3.99 3.77 -6.03
N SER A 69 3.47 3.79 -4.80
CA SER A 69 2.21 4.29 -4.18
C SER A 69 0.98 3.36 -4.17
N LEU A 70 1.17 2.14 -3.68
CA LEU A 70 0.13 1.19 -3.26
C LEU A 70 -0.15 1.32 -1.74
N LYS A 71 -1.38 1.06 -1.27
CA LYS A 71 -1.77 1.09 0.15
C LYS A 71 -3.08 0.33 0.41
N PRO A 72 -3.40 -0.12 1.65
CA PRO A 72 -4.61 -0.90 1.94
C PRO A 72 -5.95 -0.24 1.59
N SER A 73 -6.02 1.09 1.53
CA SER A 73 -7.23 1.82 1.10
C SER A 73 -7.43 1.84 -0.42
N ASN A 74 -6.39 1.54 -1.22
CA ASN A 74 -6.45 1.36 -2.68
C ASN A 74 -6.54 -0.13 -3.08
N VAL A 75 -6.86 -1.01 -2.12
CA VAL A 75 -7.10 -2.44 -2.36
C VAL A 75 -8.53 -2.72 -1.95
N LEU A 76 -9.42 -2.86 -2.94
CA LEU A 76 -10.85 -3.02 -2.71
C LEU A 76 -11.28 -4.50 -2.79
N LEU A 77 -12.36 -4.85 -2.10
CA LEU A 77 -12.77 -6.24 -1.83
C LEU A 77 -14.17 -6.53 -2.39
N ASP A 78 -14.27 -7.54 -3.26
CA ASP A 78 -15.54 -7.96 -3.85
C ASP A 78 -16.35 -8.83 -2.88
N THR A 79 -17.54 -9.27 -3.30
CA THR A 79 -18.44 -10.10 -2.47
C THR A 79 -17.84 -11.42 -1.98
N GLN A 80 -16.78 -11.93 -2.62
CA GLN A 80 -16.07 -13.15 -2.22
C GLN A 80 -14.77 -12.85 -1.46
N TYR A 81 -14.48 -11.58 -1.19
CA TYR A 81 -13.20 -11.07 -0.67
C TYR A 81 -12.00 -11.44 -1.57
N ARG A 82 -12.16 -11.34 -2.90
CA ARG A 82 -11.02 -11.22 -3.83
C ARG A 82 -10.57 -9.77 -3.87
N ALA A 83 -9.27 -9.54 -4.00
CA ALA A 83 -8.73 -8.18 -4.03
C ALA A 83 -8.68 -7.60 -5.45
N LYS A 84 -9.13 -6.36 -5.62
CA LYS A 84 -8.91 -5.57 -6.83
C LYS A 84 -8.23 -4.25 -6.44
N ILE A 85 -6.97 -4.10 -6.88
CA ILE A 85 -6.24 -2.83 -6.76
C ILE A 85 -6.95 -1.74 -7.57
N SER A 86 -7.19 -0.58 -6.97
CA SER A 86 -7.76 0.63 -7.55
C SER A 86 -6.72 1.74 -7.73
N ASP A 87 -7.07 2.80 -8.47
CA ASP A 87 -6.30 4.05 -8.53
C ASP A 87 -4.86 3.92 -9.09
N TYR A 88 -4.60 2.88 -9.89
CA TYR A 88 -3.37 2.73 -10.67
C TYR A 88 -3.34 3.72 -11.85
N GLY A 89 -2.14 4.05 -12.35
CA GLY A 89 -1.97 4.95 -13.50
C GLY A 89 -2.20 6.45 -13.22
N LEU A 90 -2.62 6.83 -12.02
CA LEU A 90 -2.78 8.23 -11.59
C LEU A 90 -1.45 8.93 -11.26
N THR A 91 -0.33 8.42 -11.76
CA THR A 91 1.06 8.84 -11.46
C THR A 91 1.28 10.36 -11.57
N ASN A 92 0.75 11.00 -12.61
CA ASN A 92 0.94 12.43 -12.81
C ASN A 92 0.12 13.28 -11.83
N TRP A 93 -1.08 12.84 -11.47
CA TRP A 93 -1.89 13.47 -10.41
C TRP A 93 -1.19 13.36 -9.06
N ARG A 94 -0.63 12.18 -8.73
CA ARG A 94 0.12 11.97 -7.49
C ARG A 94 1.42 12.76 -7.41
N LYS A 95 2.12 13.00 -8.53
CA LYS A 95 3.29 13.91 -8.57
C LYS A 95 2.92 15.37 -8.22
N LEU A 96 1.67 15.79 -8.49
CA LEU A 96 1.17 17.11 -8.08
C LEU A 96 0.75 17.11 -6.60
N GLN A 97 0.04 16.07 -6.14
CA GLN A 97 -0.34 15.92 -4.73
C GLN A 97 0.89 15.85 -3.82
N LEU A 98 1.86 14.97 -4.10
CA LEU A 98 3.07 14.78 -3.29
C LEU A 98 3.84 16.09 -3.05
N ARG A 99 3.89 16.98 -4.04
CA ARG A 99 4.50 18.32 -3.88
C ARG A 99 3.72 19.21 -2.91
N SER A 100 2.39 19.16 -2.96
CA SER A 100 1.51 19.87 -2.02
C SER A 100 1.60 19.26 -0.60
N ASP A 101 1.63 17.93 -0.50
CA ASP A 101 1.61 17.20 0.77
C ASP A 101 2.93 17.39 1.53
N LEU A 102 4.08 17.30 0.85
CA LEU A 102 5.39 17.60 1.44
C LEU A 102 5.52 19.08 1.86
N GLN A 103 4.85 20.01 1.17
CA GLN A 103 4.78 21.42 1.56
C GLN A 103 3.81 21.70 2.73
N ASN A 104 2.87 20.79 3.01
CA ASN A 104 1.80 20.97 4.00
C ASN A 104 1.75 19.81 5.02
N CYS A 105 2.91 19.23 5.35
CA CYS A 105 3.09 17.99 6.12
C CYS A 105 2.45 17.96 7.52
N ASN A 106 2.00 19.11 8.04
CA ASN A 106 1.20 19.22 9.27
C ASN A 106 -0.28 18.81 9.12
N GLN A 107 -0.76 18.53 7.91
CA GLN A 107 -2.16 18.11 7.68
C GLN A 107 -2.35 16.59 7.82
N ARG A 108 -3.47 16.18 8.44
CA ARG A 108 -3.82 14.75 8.68
C ARG A 108 -3.80 13.86 7.42
N ASN A 109 -3.99 14.45 6.24
CA ASN A 109 -4.02 13.72 4.97
C ASN A 109 -2.65 13.15 4.56
N CYS A 110 -1.55 13.65 5.13
CA CYS A 110 -0.19 13.26 4.74
C CYS A 110 0.26 11.89 5.27
N GLN A 111 -0.60 11.16 6.01
CA GLN A 111 -0.26 9.82 6.53
C GLN A 111 0.02 8.78 5.43
N ASP A 112 -0.49 8.99 4.21
CA ASP A 112 -0.20 8.13 3.05
C ASP A 112 1.27 8.18 2.58
N LEU A 113 2.07 9.14 3.06
CA LEU A 113 3.48 9.24 2.66
C LEU A 113 4.35 8.08 3.20
N VAL A 114 3.89 7.37 4.25
CA VAL A 114 4.66 6.25 4.86
C VAL A 114 4.74 4.99 3.98
N TYR A 115 3.89 4.87 2.96
CA TYR A 115 3.93 3.78 1.98
C TYR A 115 4.88 4.08 0.81
N LEU A 116 5.39 5.32 0.70
CA LEU A 116 6.31 5.70 -0.37
C LEU A 116 7.72 5.21 -0.06
N PRO A 117 8.46 4.73 -1.06
CA PRO A 117 9.85 4.32 -0.88
C PRO A 117 10.78 5.54 -0.70
N PRO A 118 11.97 5.37 -0.10
CA PRO A 118 12.88 6.46 0.20
C PRO A 118 13.25 7.29 -1.06
N GLU A 119 13.52 6.64 -2.19
CA GLU A 119 13.90 7.33 -3.43
C GLU A 119 12.78 8.22 -4.02
N ILE A 120 11.52 8.04 -3.61
CA ILE A 120 10.40 8.90 -4.01
C ILE A 120 10.19 10.05 -3.04
N LEU A 121 10.44 9.84 -1.74
CA LEU A 121 10.48 10.92 -0.74
C LEU A 121 11.62 11.92 -1.04
N GLU A 122 12.73 11.42 -1.57
CA GLU A 122 13.89 12.21 -2.03
C GLU A 122 13.69 12.86 -3.41
N GLY A 123 12.51 12.70 -4.03
CA GLY A 123 12.14 13.38 -5.28
C GLY A 123 12.52 12.66 -6.58
N GLY A 124 12.90 11.38 -6.51
CA GLY A 124 13.19 10.52 -7.65
C GLY A 124 11.97 10.15 -8.50
N LEU A 125 12.17 9.16 -9.39
CA LEU A 125 11.16 8.76 -10.39
C LEU A 125 10.45 7.45 -10.02
N PRO A 126 9.12 7.36 -10.18
CA PRO A 126 8.36 6.13 -9.97
C PRO A 126 8.94 4.93 -10.75
N SER A 127 9.07 3.81 -10.04
CA SER A 127 9.65 2.57 -10.56
C SER A 127 8.84 1.35 -10.09
N GLN A 128 9.01 0.21 -10.75
CA GLN A 128 8.39 -1.05 -10.32
C GLN A 128 8.84 -1.43 -8.90
N LYS A 129 10.13 -1.23 -8.60
CA LYS A 129 10.73 -1.47 -7.27
C LYS A 129 10.17 -0.53 -6.18
N GLY A 130 9.61 0.62 -6.55
CA GLY A 130 8.85 1.48 -5.65
C GLY A 130 7.50 0.88 -5.24
N ASP A 131 6.79 0.24 -6.17
CA ASP A 131 5.56 -0.50 -5.86
C ASP A 131 5.82 -1.70 -4.94
N ILE A 132 6.95 -2.38 -5.15
CA ILE A 132 7.39 -3.52 -4.30
C ILE A 132 7.66 -3.08 -2.86
N TYR A 133 8.23 -1.89 -2.65
CA TYR A 133 8.35 -1.29 -1.31
C TYR A 133 6.98 -1.04 -0.67
N SER A 134 6.07 -0.38 -1.41
CA SER A 134 4.69 -0.15 -0.93
C SER A 134 3.97 -1.47 -0.61
N PHE A 135 4.22 -2.53 -1.38
CA PHE A 135 3.70 -3.88 -1.14
C PHE A 135 4.28 -4.50 0.14
N GLY A 136 5.55 -4.30 0.46
CA GLY A 136 6.16 -4.72 1.72
C GLY A 136 5.49 -4.09 2.95
N ILE A 137 5.25 -2.78 2.91
CA ILE A 137 4.52 -2.05 3.96
C ILE A 137 3.07 -2.57 4.08
N LEU A 138 2.38 -2.77 2.95
CA LEU A 138 1.01 -3.31 2.91
C LEU A 138 0.92 -4.73 3.47
N CYS A 139 1.87 -5.61 3.15
CA CYS A 139 1.94 -6.96 3.71
C CYS A 139 2.12 -6.93 5.23
N TRP A 140 3.04 -6.10 5.72
CA TRP A 140 3.29 -5.94 7.16
C TRP A 140 2.03 -5.47 7.89
N GLU A 141 1.38 -4.40 7.42
CA GLU A 141 0.18 -3.85 8.04
C GLU A 141 -1.00 -4.83 7.99
N SER A 142 -1.12 -5.61 6.91
CA SER A 142 -2.18 -6.63 6.78
C SER A 142 -2.01 -7.77 7.78
N LEU A 143 -0.77 -8.16 8.09
CA LEU A 143 -0.45 -9.28 8.99
C LEU A 143 -0.36 -8.84 10.47
N SER A 144 0.10 -7.62 10.75
CA SER A 144 0.16 -7.05 12.10
C SER A 144 -1.18 -6.46 12.56
N ARG A 145 -2.01 -6.04 11.60
CA ARG A 145 -3.23 -5.22 11.78
C ARG A 145 -2.96 -3.91 12.55
N GLN A 146 -1.74 -3.41 12.54
CA GLN A 146 -1.29 -2.17 13.20
C GLN A 146 -0.91 -1.13 12.14
N LYS A 147 -1.07 0.17 12.43
CA LYS A 147 -0.70 1.18 11.44
C LYS A 147 0.83 1.31 11.34
N PRO A 148 1.40 1.52 10.13
CA PRO A 148 2.83 1.78 10.00
C PRO A 148 3.23 3.00 10.85
N PHE A 149 4.25 2.82 11.69
CA PHE A 149 4.79 3.85 12.57
C PHE A 149 3.78 4.42 13.60
N GLU A 150 2.77 3.63 13.99
CA GLU A 150 1.82 3.98 15.05
C GLU A 150 2.52 4.30 16.37
N GLY A 151 2.11 5.41 17.02
CA GLY A 151 2.71 5.89 18.27
C GLY A 151 4.04 6.66 18.14
N GLN A 152 4.55 6.90 16.93
CA GLN A 152 5.76 7.72 16.72
C GLN A 152 5.48 9.23 16.75
N THR A 153 6.55 10.03 16.81
CA THR A 153 6.58 11.45 17.18
C THR A 153 5.89 12.38 16.17
N THR A 154 6.50 12.59 15.00
CA THR A 154 5.96 13.43 13.93
C THR A 154 6.15 12.77 12.57
N LEU A 155 5.28 13.10 11.60
CA LEU A 155 5.39 12.57 10.25
C LEU A 155 6.75 12.92 9.60
N LEU A 156 7.29 14.11 9.86
CA LEU A 156 8.59 14.53 9.31
C LEU A 156 9.73 13.65 9.83
N GLU A 157 9.73 13.31 11.13
CA GLU A 157 10.69 12.36 11.71
C GLU A 157 10.53 10.95 11.15
N VAL A 158 9.30 10.48 10.94
CA VAL A 158 9.02 9.17 10.31
C VAL A 158 9.58 9.13 8.88
N LEU A 159 9.32 10.15 8.06
CA LEU A 159 9.80 10.19 6.67
C LEU A 159 11.33 10.34 6.58
N THR A 160 11.93 11.19 7.43
CA THR A 160 13.40 11.31 7.56
C THR A 160 14.03 9.99 8.01
N GLY A 161 13.33 9.28 8.91
CA GLY A 161 13.66 7.93 9.32
C GLY A 161 13.61 6.95 8.16
N ILE A 162 12.56 6.94 7.32
CA ILE A 162 12.41 6.01 6.19
C ILE A 162 13.58 6.16 5.19
N CYS A 163 13.97 7.40 4.87
CA CYS A 163 15.20 7.69 4.12
C CYS A 163 16.45 7.14 4.83
N SER A 164 16.48 7.20 6.16
CA SER A 164 17.53 6.64 7.03
C SER A 164 17.33 5.14 7.38
N SER A 165 16.68 4.35 6.51
CA SER A 165 16.41 2.90 6.69
C SER A 165 15.48 2.50 7.86
N LEU A 166 14.73 3.42 8.47
CA LEU A 166 13.68 3.09 9.44
C LEU A 166 12.56 2.29 8.77
N ARG A 167 12.08 1.22 9.42
CA ARG A 167 10.99 0.37 8.96
C ARG A 167 10.05 0.00 10.11
N PRO A 168 8.81 -0.44 9.83
CA PRO A 168 7.91 -0.99 10.84
C PRO A 168 8.53 -2.20 11.57
N GLY A 169 8.20 -2.39 12.85
CA GLY A 169 8.82 -3.42 13.69
C GLY A 169 8.41 -4.84 13.30
N ILE A 170 9.37 -5.77 13.28
CA ILE A 170 9.16 -7.20 12.91
C ILE A 170 9.36 -8.19 14.08
N SER A 171 9.38 -7.67 15.30
CA SER A 171 9.39 -8.45 16.56
C SER A 171 8.04 -9.13 16.81
N GLU A 172 8.00 -10.04 17.81
CA GLU A 172 6.79 -10.79 18.17
C GLU A 172 5.61 -9.90 18.60
N THR A 173 5.88 -8.67 19.04
CA THR A 173 4.90 -7.62 19.35
C THR A 173 4.09 -7.14 18.14
N PHE A 174 4.60 -7.34 16.92
CA PHE A 174 3.95 -6.92 15.67
C PHE A 174 3.54 -8.11 14.81
N MET A 175 4.39 -9.15 14.76
CA MET A 175 4.14 -10.39 14.03
C MET A 175 4.40 -11.55 15.00
N PRO A 176 3.36 -12.11 15.66
CA PRO A 176 3.55 -13.05 16.78
C PRO A 176 4.11 -14.40 16.33
N SER A 177 4.68 -15.15 17.27
CA SER A 177 5.34 -16.44 17.03
C SER A 177 4.40 -17.57 16.55
N ASN A 178 3.09 -17.42 16.75
CA ASN A 178 2.06 -18.33 16.25
C ASN A 178 1.56 -18.01 14.82
N LEU A 179 2.09 -16.96 14.16
CA LEU A 179 1.77 -16.64 12.77
C LEU A 179 2.29 -17.76 11.84
N PRO A 180 1.46 -18.40 11.00
CA PRO A 180 1.95 -19.43 10.08
C PRO A 180 2.98 -18.85 9.11
N GLU A 181 4.03 -19.62 8.82
CA GLU A 181 5.16 -19.22 7.95
C GLU A 181 5.83 -17.88 8.32
N ARG A 182 5.73 -17.45 9.59
CA ARG A 182 6.26 -16.17 10.12
C ARG A 182 7.61 -15.76 9.53
N ASN A 183 8.59 -16.65 9.57
CA ASN A 183 9.96 -16.32 9.16
C ASN A 183 10.08 -16.08 7.65
N THR A 184 9.33 -16.83 6.82
CA THR A 184 9.21 -16.62 5.38
C THR A 184 8.57 -15.27 5.08
N LEU A 185 7.47 -14.93 5.78
CA LEU A 185 6.75 -13.68 5.61
C LEU A 185 7.59 -12.46 6.04
N VAL A 186 8.25 -12.54 7.20
CA VAL A 186 9.16 -11.50 7.69
C VAL A 186 10.33 -11.30 6.72
N HIS A 187 10.90 -12.38 6.17
CA HIS A 187 11.98 -12.28 5.18
C HIS A 187 11.50 -11.65 3.87
N LEU A 188 10.34 -12.06 3.35
CA LEU A 188 9.74 -11.46 2.14
C LEU A 188 9.47 -9.96 2.33
N ILE A 189 8.86 -9.57 3.46
CA ILE A 189 8.61 -8.16 3.81
C ILE A 189 9.93 -7.38 3.87
N ALA A 190 10.97 -7.95 4.50
CA ALA A 190 12.28 -7.31 4.63
C ALA A 190 12.98 -7.09 3.27
N LEU A 191 12.85 -8.03 2.33
CA LEU A 191 13.31 -7.87 0.95
C LEU A 191 12.48 -6.81 0.20
N CYS A 192 11.15 -6.87 0.30
CA CYS A 192 10.25 -5.93 -0.38
C CYS A 192 10.55 -4.47 -0.02
N TRP A 193 10.78 -4.16 1.26
CA TRP A 193 11.05 -2.79 1.71
C TRP A 193 12.55 -2.44 1.82
N HIS A 194 13.45 -3.19 1.17
CA HIS A 194 14.89 -2.91 1.22
C HIS A 194 15.22 -1.46 0.84
N GLN A 195 16.26 -0.87 1.44
CA GLN A 195 16.65 0.52 1.19
C GLN A 195 16.95 0.76 -0.30
N GLU A 196 18.03 0.18 -0.84
CA GLU A 196 18.29 0.25 -2.28
C GLU A 196 17.20 -0.49 -3.08
N PRO A 197 16.65 0.11 -4.16
CA PRO A 197 15.62 -0.52 -5.00
C PRO A 197 16.03 -1.84 -5.63
N ASP A 198 17.31 -2.00 -6.00
CA ASP A 198 17.78 -3.14 -6.80
C ASP A 198 17.87 -4.46 -5.99
N TYR A 199 17.88 -4.40 -4.66
CA TYR A 199 17.80 -5.59 -3.79
C TYR A 199 16.36 -5.99 -3.42
N ARG A 200 15.35 -5.19 -3.82
CA ARG A 200 13.93 -5.58 -3.72
C ARG A 200 13.61 -6.62 -4.81
N PRO A 201 12.71 -7.59 -4.59
CA PRO A 201 12.35 -8.61 -5.58
C PRO A 201 11.76 -8.02 -6.88
#